data_AF-A0A9X8VJ90-F1
#
_entry.id   AF-A0A9X8VJ90-F1
#
_cell.length_a   1.000
_cell.length_b   1.000
_cell.length_c   1.000
_cell.angle_alpha   90.00
_cell.angle_beta   90.00
_cell.angle_gamma   90.00
#
_symmetry.space_group_name_H-M   'P 1'
#
loop_
_entity.id
_entity.type
_entity.pdbx_description
1 polymer ?
#
loop_
_entity_poly.entity_id
_entity_poly.type
_entity_poly.pdbx_seq_one_letter_code
_entity_poly.pdbx_strand_id
1 'polypeptide(L)'
;CGTGIGMSIVANKVPGIRAAQCHDTYSAQRARKSNDAQIITLGARVIGAELAKTIVDAWLESEFEGGGSAPKVERIGYYENAAGRR
;
A
#
# COMPACT_ATOMS: atom_id res chain seq x y z
N CYS A 1 10.18 0.68 10.25
CA CYS A 1 11.65 0.77 10.01
C CYS A 1 12.03 2.24 9.78
N GLY A 2 13.28 2.56 9.42
CA GLY A 2 13.72 3.95 9.26
C GLY A 2 12.92 4.74 8.20
N THR A 3 12.84 4.22 6.96
CA THR A 3 12.19 4.93 5.84
C THR A 3 10.83 4.38 5.46
N GLY A 4 10.53 3.11 5.74
CA GLY A 4 9.35 2.39 5.24
C GLY A 4 9.64 1.63 3.94
N ILE A 5 10.58 2.10 3.12
CA ILE A 5 10.93 1.55 1.78
C ILE A 5 11.20 0.04 1.85
N GLY A 6 12.14 -0.38 2.69
CA GLY A 6 12.54 -1.79 2.76
C GLY A 6 11.39 -2.71 3.23
N MET A 7 10.52 -2.22 4.10
CA MET A 7 9.35 -2.98 4.55
C MET A 7 8.33 -3.13 3.43
N SER A 8 8.13 -2.08 2.63
CA SER A 8 7.27 -2.16 1.44
C SER A 8 7.84 -3.15 0.42
N ILE A 9 9.14 -3.08 0.13
CA ILE A 9 9.79 -3.97 -0.85
C ILE A 9 9.66 -5.44 -0.42
N VAL A 10 9.93 -5.77 0.85
CA VAL A 10 9.88 -7.15 1.31
C VAL A 10 8.44 -7.68 1.43
N ALA A 11 7.50 -6.86 1.92
CA ALA A 11 6.10 -7.27 2.03
C ALA A 11 5.49 -7.57 0.66
N ASN A 12 5.81 -6.78 -0.36
CA ASN A 12 5.39 -7.00 -1.75
C ASN A 12 6.02 -8.24 -2.41
N LYS A 13 6.87 -9.02 -1.73
CA LYS A 13 7.33 -10.33 -2.22
C LYS A 13 6.39 -11.48 -1.83
N VAL A 14 5.45 -11.24 -0.92
CA VAL A 14 4.47 -12.24 -0.51
C VAL A 14 3.31 -12.24 -1.52
N PRO A 15 2.99 -13.39 -2.14
CA PRO A 15 1.89 -13.46 -3.10
C PRO A 15 0.56 -12.93 -2.55
N GLY A 16 -0.11 -12.10 -3.33
CA GLY A 16 -1.40 -11.46 -3.01
C GLY A 16 -1.28 -10.15 -2.23
N ILE A 17 -0.08 -9.79 -1.75
CA ILE A 17 0.14 -8.58 -0.95
C ILE A 17 0.43 -7.37 -1.83
N ARG A 18 -0.23 -6.26 -1.51
CA ARG A 18 0.07 -4.93 -2.02
C ARG A 18 0.38 -4.02 -0.84
N ALA A 19 1.66 -3.77 -0.62
CA ALA A 19 2.15 -2.84 0.38
C ALA A 19 2.49 -1.49 -0.25
N ALA A 20 1.95 -0.40 0.32
CA ALA A 20 2.25 0.96 -0.10
C ALA A 20 3.09 1.68 0.97
N GLN A 21 4.07 2.47 0.54
CA GLN A 21 4.76 3.37 1.45
C GLN A 21 4.04 4.72 1.44
N CYS A 22 3.66 5.21 2.62
CA CYS A 22 2.87 6.43 2.76
C CYS A 22 3.57 7.41 3.69
N HIS A 23 3.58 8.69 3.31
CA HIS A 23 4.12 9.79 4.12
C HIS A 23 3.14 10.96 4.28
N ASP A 24 1.92 10.82 3.75
CA ASP A 24 0.84 11.79 3.85
C ASP A 24 -0.52 11.07 3.80
N THR A 25 -1.59 11.77 4.17
CA THR A 25 -2.94 11.20 4.23
C THR A 25 -3.51 10.91 2.85
N TYR A 26 -3.14 11.70 1.83
CA TYR A 26 -3.61 11.50 0.46
C TYR A 26 -3.12 10.16 -0.10
N SER A 27 -1.82 9.90 -0.01
CA SER A 27 -1.19 8.64 -0.41
C SER A 27 -1.74 7.46 0.37
N ALA A 28 -2.05 7.62 1.67
CA ALA A 28 -2.71 6.60 2.49
C ALA A 28 -4.11 6.25 1.97
N GLN A 29 -4.93 7.26 1.69
CA GLN A 29 -6.26 7.06 1.10
C GLN A 29 -6.15 6.41 -0.29
N ARG A 30 -5.24 6.87 -1.14
CA ARG A 30 -5.05 6.30 -2.49
C ARG A 30 -4.46 4.88 -2.44
N ALA A 31 -3.67 4.54 -1.43
CA ALA A 31 -3.20 3.18 -1.22
C ALA A 31 -4.39 2.22 -1.13
N ARG A 32 -5.41 2.57 -0.34
CA ARG A 32 -6.63 1.77 -0.21
C ARG A 32 -7.58 1.96 -1.41
N LYS A 33 -8.06 3.18 -1.65
CA LYS A 33 -9.10 3.48 -2.67
C LYS A 33 -8.68 3.18 -4.11
N SER A 34 -7.40 3.11 -4.43
CA SER A 34 -6.93 2.94 -5.82
C SER A 34 -6.02 1.77 -6.07
N ASN A 35 -5.42 1.21 -5.03
CA ASN A 35 -4.50 0.09 -5.19
C ASN A 35 -4.96 -1.12 -4.38
N ASP A 36 -6.06 -1.00 -3.64
CA ASP A 36 -6.56 -2.04 -2.76
C ASP A 36 -5.43 -2.60 -1.88
N ALA A 37 -4.58 -1.69 -1.36
CA ALA A 37 -3.42 -2.07 -0.57
C ALA A 37 -3.88 -2.57 0.80
N GLN A 38 -3.47 -3.79 1.16
CA GLN A 38 -3.75 -4.39 2.47
C GLN A 38 -2.73 -3.97 3.53
N ILE A 39 -1.61 -3.41 3.11
CA ILE A 39 -0.52 -2.99 4.00
C ILE A 39 -0.11 -1.57 3.62
N ILE A 40 0.04 -0.72 4.63
CA ILE A 40 0.85 0.50 4.52
C ILE A 40 2.13 0.36 5.32
N THR A 41 3.18 1.04 4.87
CA THR A 41 4.48 1.09 5.53
C THR A 41 4.87 2.53 5.76
N LEU A 42 5.45 2.79 6.93
CA LEU A 42 5.78 4.13 7.41
C LEU A 42 7.27 4.23 7.78
N GLY A 43 7.83 5.42 7.58
CA GLY A 43 9.20 5.75 7.92
C GLY A 43 9.31 6.51 9.24
N ALA A 44 9.81 5.86 10.30
CA ALA A 44 10.00 6.47 11.61
C ALA A 44 11.02 7.63 11.63
N ARG A 45 11.88 7.73 10.60
CA ARG A 45 12.83 8.84 10.39
C ARG A 45 12.36 9.85 9.34
N VAL A 46 11.16 9.67 8.79
CA VAL A 46 10.61 10.49 7.68
C VAL A 46 9.42 11.32 8.16
N ILE A 47 8.54 10.73 8.97
CA ILE A 47 7.34 11.38 9.48
C ILE A 47 7.27 11.29 11.01
N GLY A 48 6.69 12.31 11.65
CA GLY A 48 6.45 12.35 13.09
C GLY A 48 5.30 11.45 13.53
N ALA A 49 5.25 11.12 14.83
CA ALA A 49 4.30 10.16 15.38
C ALA A 49 2.82 10.57 15.21
N GLU A 50 2.48 11.85 15.41
CA GLU A 50 1.09 12.31 15.26
C GLU A 50 0.63 12.26 13.79
N LEU A 51 1.49 12.69 12.85
CA LEU A 51 1.20 12.54 11.42
C LEU A 51 1.06 11.05 11.04
N ALA A 52 1.90 10.17 11.59
CA ALA A 52 1.81 8.74 11.35
C ALA A 52 0.45 8.15 11.79
N LYS A 53 -0.10 8.58 12.92
CA LYS A 53 -1.45 8.19 13.36
C LYS A 53 -2.51 8.64 12.37
N THR A 54 -2.50 9.91 11.97
CA THR A 54 -3.48 10.44 10.99
C THR A 54 -3.39 9.73 9.63
N ILE A 55 -2.19 9.35 9.20
CA ILE A 55 -1.98 8.54 7.98
C ILE A 55 -2.62 7.16 8.13
N VAL A 56 -2.44 6.51 9.28
CA VAL A 56 -3.05 5.19 9.57
C VAL A 56 -4.57 5.30 9.58
N ASP A 57 -5.13 6.30 10.27
CA ASP A 57 -6.58 6.53 10.32
C ASP A 57 -7.15 6.73 8.90
N ALA A 58 -6.53 7.59 8.10
CA ALA A 58 -6.97 7.86 6.73
C ALA A 58 -6.93 6.61 5.82
N TRP A 59 -6.01 5.68 6.05
CA TRP A 59 -5.96 4.39 5.34
C TRP A 59 -7.05 3.43 5.83
N LEU A 60 -7.25 3.32 7.15
CA LEU A 60 -8.26 2.45 7.78
C LEU A 60 -9.69 2.86 7.44
N GLU A 61 -9.95 4.16 7.33
CA GLU A 61 -11.27 4.72 6.99
C GLU A 61 -11.57 4.68 5.48
N SER A 62 -10.57 4.35 4.66
CA SER A 62 -10.76 4.28 3.22
C SER A 62 -11.24 2.90 2.80
N GLU A 63 -12.03 2.84 1.73
CA GLU A 63 -12.42 1.56 1.14
C GLU A 63 -12.16 1.48 -0.35
N PHE A 64 -11.87 0.28 -0.82
CA PHE A 64 -11.70 0.01 -2.23
C PHE A 64 -13.06 -0.25 -2.87
N GLU A 65 -13.54 0.73 -3.64
CA GLU A 65 -14.83 0.63 -4.35
C GLU A 65 -14.67 0.05 -5.77
N GLY A 66 -13.44 -0.34 -6.15
CA GLY A 66 -13.14 -0.77 -7.52
C GLY A 66 -13.13 0.39 -8.51
N GLY A 67 -14.16 0.46 -9.36
CA GLY A 67 -14.30 1.45 -10.43
C GLY A 67 -13.11 1.45 -11.39
N GLY A 68 -12.68 2.65 -11.83
CA GLY A 68 -11.57 2.82 -12.78
C GLY A 68 -10.21 2.29 -12.28
N SER A 69 -10.08 1.95 -11.00
CA SER A 69 -8.85 1.37 -10.45
C SER A 69 -8.80 -0.16 -10.54
N ALA A 70 -9.94 -0.84 -10.69
CA ALA A 70 -10.02 -2.30 -10.71
C ALA A 70 -9.16 -2.95 -11.83
N PRO A 71 -9.18 -2.46 -13.09
CA PRO A 71 -8.37 -3.07 -14.16
C PRO A 71 -6.87 -3.04 -13.86
N LYS A 72 -6.40 -2.01 -13.16
CA LYS A 72 -5.00 -1.88 -12.73
C LYS A 72 -4.68 -2.87 -11.61
N VAL A 73 -5.55 -3.02 -10.62
CA VAL A 73 -5.36 -4.00 -9.53
C VAL A 73 -5.34 -5.42 -10.07
N GLU A 74 -6.25 -5.76 -10.98
CA GLU A 74 -6.26 -7.04 -11.68
C GLU A 74 -4.96 -7.27 -12.47
N ARG A 75 -4.44 -6.24 -13.13
CA ARG A 75 -3.18 -6.32 -13.87
C ARG A 75 -1.98 -6.60 -12.98
N ILE A 76 -1.95 -6.04 -11.76
CA ILE A 76 -0.91 -6.35 -10.76
C ILE A 76 -0.97 -7.84 -10.41
N GLY A 77 -2.17 -8.36 -10.11
CA GLY A 77 -2.37 -9.77 -9.81
C GLY A 77 -2.01 -10.70 -10.98
N TYR A 78 -2.25 -10.28 -12.22
CA TYR A 78 -1.81 -11.03 -13.40
C TYR A 78 -0.29 -11.21 -13.42
N TYR A 79 0.49 -10.14 -13.26
CA TYR A 79 1.95 -10.20 -13.32
C TYR A 79 2.56 -10.97 -12.15
N GLU A 80 1.98 -10.85 -10.96
CA GLU A 80 2.36 -11.63 -9.79
C GLU A 80 2.24 -13.14 -10.04
N ASN A 81 1.09 -13.57 -10.57
CA ASN A 81 0.86 -14.97 -10.90
C ASN A 81 1.69 -15.45 -12.11
N ALA A 82 1.94 -14.59 -13.10
CA ALA A 82 2.80 -14.93 -14.23
C ALA A 82 4.27 -15.11 -13.81
N ALA A 83 4.73 -14.34 -12.83
CA ALA A 83 6.08 -14.46 -12.27
C ALA A 83 6.24 -15.70 -11.37
N GLY A 84 5.20 -16.11 -10.65
CA GLY A 84 5.19 -17.29 -9.77
C GLY A 84 5.05 -18.65 -10.47
N ARG A 85 4.81 -18.68 -11.80
CA ARG A 85 4.76 -19.91 -12.62
C ARG A 85 6.13 -20.36 -13.15
N ARG A 86 7.23 -19.89 -12.54
CA ARG A 86 8.59 -20.31 -12.87
C ARG A 86 9.10 -21.33 -11.87
#